data_AF-A0A0C9UUV5-F1
#
_entry.id   AF-A0A0C9UUV5-F1
#
_cell.length_a   1.000
_cell.length_b   1.000
_cell.length_c   1.000
_cell.angle_alpha   90.00
_cell.angle_beta   90.00
_cell.angle_gamma   90.00
#
_symmetry.space_group_name_H-M   'P 1'
#
loop_
_entity.id
_entity.type
_entity.pdbx_description
1 polymer ?
#
loop_
_entity_poly.entity_id
_entity_poly.type
_entity_poly.pdbx_seq_one_letter_code
_entity_poly.pdbx_strand_id
1 'polypeptide(L)'
;MSTEALTGSKGSFDPFIHDIARPHPGQIEVAAVVLDVLGTTCLAIDPRQRGENSVDEDKGTLKQDRYSLRTAPQFIGPPCAPMHHI
;
A
#
# COMPACT_ATOMS: atom_id res chain seq x y z
N MET A 1 -8.92 5.99 -0.17
CA MET A 1 -9.38 7.14 0.63
C MET A 1 -8.36 7.62 1.67
N SER A 2 -8.08 6.93 2.79
CA SER A 2 -7.12 7.45 3.80
C SER A 2 -5.70 7.65 3.27
N THR A 3 -5.25 6.76 2.39
CA THR A 3 -3.98 6.84 1.65
C THR A 3 -3.91 8.07 0.73
N GLU A 4 -5.01 8.54 0.17
CA GLU A 4 -5.03 9.74 -0.67
C GLU A 4 -5.07 11.00 0.18
N ALA A 5 -5.93 11.02 1.20
CA ALA A 5 -6.10 12.16 2.09
C ALA A 5 -4.80 12.51 2.84
N LEU A 6 -3.99 11.49 3.15
CA LEU A 6 -2.70 11.65 3.81
C LEU A 6 -1.53 11.74 2.83
N THR A 7 -1.78 11.82 1.51
CA THR A 7 -0.73 11.81 0.47
C THR A 7 0.27 10.67 0.66
N GLY A 8 -0.24 9.50 1.03
CA GLY A 8 0.54 8.28 1.24
C GLY A 8 1.00 7.64 -0.07
N SER A 9 1.84 6.62 0.04
CA SER A 9 2.47 5.92 -1.07
C SER A 9 1.59 4.78 -1.59
N LYS A 10 1.38 4.76 -2.91
CA LYS A 10 0.75 3.62 -3.62
C LYS A 10 1.63 2.36 -3.59
N GLY A 11 2.94 2.51 -3.36
CA GLY A 11 3.89 1.39 -3.37
C GLY A 11 3.66 0.35 -2.29
N SER A 12 2.93 0.69 -1.22
CA SER A 12 2.55 -0.28 -0.18
C SER A 12 1.61 -1.37 -0.69
N PHE A 13 0.95 -1.16 -1.84
CA PHE A 13 -0.03 -2.06 -2.46
C PHE A 13 0.50 -2.68 -3.77
N ASP A 14 1.80 -2.58 -4.03
CA ASP A 14 2.39 -3.10 -5.27
C ASP A 14 2.23 -4.63 -5.36
N PRO A 15 1.81 -5.17 -6.52
CA PRO A 15 1.61 -6.61 -6.71
C PRO A 15 2.81 -7.46 -6.31
N PHE A 16 4.05 -6.96 -6.44
CA PHE A 16 5.24 -7.69 -6.00
C PHE A 16 5.17 -8.10 -4.51
N ILE A 17 4.67 -7.22 -3.64
CA ILE A 17 4.62 -7.46 -2.19
C ILE A 17 3.58 -8.53 -1.85
N HIS A 18 2.47 -8.54 -2.57
CA HIS A 18 1.29 -9.35 -2.24
C HIS A 18 1.24 -10.65 -3.04
N ASP A 19 1.55 -10.62 -4.33
CA ASP A 19 1.41 -11.77 -5.24
C ASP A 19 2.67 -12.63 -5.24
N ILE A 20 3.85 -12.03 -5.01
CA ILE A 20 5.14 -12.73 -5.11
C ILE A 20 5.74 -12.95 -3.71
N ALA A 21 5.94 -11.87 -2.94
CA ALA A 21 6.65 -11.98 -1.67
C ALA A 21 5.83 -12.66 -0.56
N ARG A 22 4.51 -12.46 -0.53
CA ARG A 22 3.64 -13.04 0.53
C ARG A 22 2.20 -13.32 0.04
N PRO A 23 1.98 -14.38 -0.75
CA PRO A 23 0.73 -14.66 -1.46
C PRO A 23 -0.38 -15.25 -0.58
N HIS A 24 -0.88 -14.46 0.36
CA HIS A 24 -2.11 -14.80 1.07
C HIS A 24 -3.33 -14.31 0.26
N PRO A 25 -4.33 -15.16 -0.04
CA PRO A 25 -5.44 -14.81 -0.93
C PRO A 25 -6.17 -13.52 -0.54
N GLY A 26 -6.58 -13.38 0.72
CA GLY A 26 -7.25 -12.15 1.19
C GLY A 26 -6.33 -10.93 1.21
N GLN A 27 -5.02 -11.11 1.36
CA GLN A 27 -4.06 -10.00 1.30
C GLN A 27 -3.88 -9.51 -0.14
N ILE A 28 -3.85 -10.42 -1.12
CA ILE A 28 -3.81 -10.11 -2.55
C ILE A 28 -5.06 -9.34 -2.96
N GLU A 29 -6.24 -9.86 -2.60
CA GLU A 29 -7.52 -9.24 -2.93
C GLU A 29 -7.62 -7.81 -2.36
N VAL A 30 -7.33 -7.63 -1.07
CA VAL A 30 -7.39 -6.30 -0.45
C VAL A 30 -6.39 -5.34 -1.09
N ALA A 31 -5.17 -5.80 -1.39
CA ALA A 31 -4.17 -4.95 -2.05
C ALA A 31 -4.62 -4.54 -3.46
N ALA A 32 -5.16 -5.47 -4.25
CA ALA A 32 -5.67 -5.21 -5.59
C ALA A 32 -6.82 -4.20 -5.57
N VAL A 33 -7.79 -4.36 -4.67
CA VAL A 33 -8.92 -3.42 -4.53
C VAL A 33 -8.45 -2.03 -4.14
N VAL A 34 -7.54 -1.93 -3.17
CA VAL A 34 -7.00 -0.62 -2.75
C VAL A 34 -6.22 0.03 -3.89
N LEU A 35 -5.41 -0.74 -4.63
CA LEU A 35 -4.64 -0.23 -5.75
C LEU A 35 -5.53 0.25 -6.90
N ASP A 36 -6.62 -0.47 -7.20
CA ASP A 36 -7.61 -0.08 -8.22
C ASP A 36 -8.27 1.27 -7.87
N VAL A 37 -8.76 1.40 -6.62
CA VAL A 37 -9.33 2.67 -6.13
C VAL A 37 -8.31 3.80 -6.22
N LEU A 38 -7.06 3.55 -5.79
CA LEU A 38 -5.97 4.53 -5.88
C LEU A 38 -5.55 4.85 -7.31
N GLY A 39 -5.74 3.93 -8.26
CA GLY A 39 -5.43 4.12 -9.68
C GLY A 39 -6.28 5.21 -10.33
N THR A 40 -7.49 5.41 -9.82
CA THR A 40 -8.42 6.44 -10.30
C THR A 40 -8.10 7.85 -9.81
N THR A 41 -7.17 8.01 -8.86
CA THR A 41 -6.89 9.30 -8.22
C THR A 41 -5.45 9.77 -8.39
N CYS A 42 -5.28 11.10 -8.48
CA CYS A 42 -3.98 11.76 -8.64
C CYS A 42 -3.36 12.24 -7.31
N LEU A 43 -3.94 11.86 -6.16
CA LEU A 43 -3.57 12.41 -4.84
C LEU A 43 -2.57 11.55 -4.08
N ALA A 44 -2.61 10.22 -4.24
CA ALA A 44 -1.63 9.34 -3.63
C ALA A 44 -0.32 9.35 -4.43
N ILE A 45 0.79 9.28 -3.70
CA ILE A 45 2.13 9.43 -4.27
C ILE A 45 2.54 8.12 -4.95
N ASP A 46 2.95 8.22 -6.21
CA ASP A 46 3.66 7.13 -6.87
C ASP A 46 5.14 7.19 -6.45
N PRO A 47 5.68 6.17 -5.75
CA PRO A 47 7.07 6.17 -5.36
C PRO A 47 8.03 6.22 -6.55
N ARG A 48 7.60 5.89 -7.78
CA ARG A 48 8.40 6.02 -9.01
C ARG A 48 8.52 7.47 -9.48
N GLN A 49 7.61 8.35 -9.05
CA GLN A 49 7.64 9.79 -9.35
C GLN A 49 8.41 10.59 -8.29
N ARG A 50 8.59 10.02 -7.10
CA ARG A 50 9.44 10.58 -6.06
C ARG A 50 10.88 10.29 -6.46
N GLY A 51 11.54 11.26 -7.09
CA GLY A 51 12.96 11.17 -7.45
C GLY A 51 13.84 10.74 -6.27
N GLU A 52 14.98 10.11 -6.58
CA GLU A 52 15.94 9.69 -5.56
C GLU A 52 16.59 10.94 -4.94
N ASN A 53 16.13 11.32 -3.75
CA ASN A 53 16.76 12.37 -2.96
C ASN A 53 18.10 11.87 -2.38
N SER A 54 19.02 12.80 -2.15
CA SER A 54 20.33 12.53 -1.56
C SER A 54 20.17 12.02 -0.13
N VAL A 55 21.05 11.12 0.33
CA VAL A 55 20.99 10.54 1.70
C VAL A 55 21.01 11.62 2.80
N ASP A 56 21.70 12.74 2.57
CA ASP A 56 21.74 13.88 3.50
C ASP A 56 20.44 14.72 3.49
N GLU A 57 19.71 14.79 2.39
CA GLU A 57 18.43 15.51 2.29
C GLU A 57 17.28 14.75 2.97
N ASP A 58 17.43 13.43 3.09
CA ASP A 58 16.43 12.55 3.69
C ASP A 58 16.67 12.26 5.18
N LYS A 59 17.71 12.84 5.76
CA LYS A 59 18.12 12.56 7.13
C LYS A 59 17.08 13.08 8.12
N GLY A 60 16.36 12.15 8.76
CA GLY A 60 15.29 12.45 9.72
C GLY A 60 13.90 12.60 9.11
N THR A 61 13.75 12.42 7.80
CA THR A 61 12.45 12.52 7.10
C THR A 61 11.78 11.16 7.01
N LEU A 62 10.48 11.08 7.32
CA LEU A 62 9.71 9.84 7.23
C LEU A 62 9.35 9.55 5.76
N LYS A 63 10.12 8.65 5.13
CA LYS A 63 9.90 8.24 3.73
C LYS A 63 8.72 7.30 3.50
N GLN A 64 8.36 6.54 4.52
CA GLN A 64 7.37 5.48 4.42
C GLN A 64 6.18 5.78 5.30
N ASP A 65 5.00 5.42 4.81
CA ASP A 65 3.80 5.53 5.61
C ASP A 65 3.89 4.68 6.87
N ARG A 66 3.16 5.14 7.90
CA ARG A 66 2.96 4.39 9.13
C ARG A 66 2.15 3.12 8.87
N TYR A 67 2.24 2.17 9.80
CA TYR A 67 1.68 0.83 9.63
C TYR A 67 0.18 0.84 9.35
N SER A 68 -0.58 1.78 9.93
CA SER A 68 -2.02 1.90 9.67
C SER A 68 -2.39 2.00 8.19
N LEU A 69 -1.51 2.58 7.35
CA LEU A 69 -1.70 2.63 5.90
C LEU A 69 -0.91 1.52 5.21
N ARG A 70 0.37 1.37 5.56
CA ARG A 70 1.30 0.49 4.84
C ARG A 70 1.00 -1.00 5.02
N THR A 71 0.45 -1.39 6.18
CA THR A 71 0.16 -2.79 6.48
C THR A 71 -1.34 -3.11 6.40
N ALA A 72 -2.15 -2.24 5.81
CA ALA A 72 -3.60 -2.42 5.74
C ALA A 72 -3.99 -3.76 5.08
N PRO A 73 -3.40 -4.19 3.95
CA PRO A 73 -3.75 -5.47 3.34
C PRO A 73 -3.38 -6.68 4.23
N GLN A 74 -2.27 -6.61 4.95
CA GLN A 74 -1.81 -7.66 5.85
C GLN A 74 -2.71 -7.79 7.09
N PHE A 75 -3.32 -6.68 7.52
CA PHE A 75 -4.22 -6.66 8.68
C PHE A 75 -5.65 -7.05 8.31
N ILE A 76 -6.16 -6.60 7.16
CA ILE A 76 -7.54 -6.82 6.70
C ILE A 76 -7.68 -8.15 5.94
N GLY A 77 -6.62 -8.63 5.28
CA GLY A 77 -6.65 -9.87 4.50
C GLY A 77 -7.05 -11.12 5.30
N PRO A 78 -6.47 -11.38 6.49
CA PRO A 78 -6.82 -12.56 7.29
C PRO A 78 -8.30 -12.66 7.68
N PRO A 79 -9.00 -11.59 8.13
CA PRO A 79 -10.44 -11.67 8.39
C PRO A 79 -11.31 -11.72 7.12
N CYS A 80 -10.83 -11.26 5.95
CA CYS A 80 -11.57 -11.40 4.69
C CYS A 80 -11.65 -12.86 4.22
N ALA A 81 -10.53 -13.59 4.23
CA ALA A 81 -10.47 -14.97 3.73
C ALA A 81 -11.59 -15.91 4.25
N PRO A 82 -11.92 -15.98 5.56
CA PRO A 82 -13.00 -16.82 6.06
C PRO A 82 -14.41 -16.34 5.70
N MET A 83 -14.63 -15.06 5.36
CA MET A 83 -15.96 -14.58 4.96
C MET A 83 -16.42 -15.13 3.60
N HIS A 84 -15.49 -15.54 2.73
CA HIS A 84 -15.83 -16.20 1.46
C HIS A 84 -16.24 -17.67 1.61
N HIS A 85 -16.12 -18.24 2.82
CA HIS A 85 -16.45 -19.62 3.12
C HIS A 85 -17.77 -19.79 3.91
N ILE A 86 -18.54 -18.71 4.06
CA ILE A 86 -19.86 -18.67 4.71
C ILE A 86 -20.92 -18.48 3.63
#